data_AF-A0A844ZB96-F1
#
_entry.id   AF-A0A844ZB96-F1
#
_cell.length_a   1.000
_cell.length_b   1.000
_cell.length_c   1.000
_cell.angle_alpha   90.00
_cell.angle_beta   90.00
_cell.angle_gamma   90.00
#
_symmetry.space_group_name_H-M   'P 1'
#
loop_
_entity.id
_entity.type
_entity.pdbx_description
1 polymer ?
#
loop_
_entity_poly.entity_id
_entity_poly.type
_entity_poly.pdbx_seq_one_letter_code
_entity_poly.pdbx_strand_id
1 'polypeptide(L)'
;MIAEMAPVLSRTHYVFAETKDDRLLTRAFDQAFAVIREDEATTLVLPIVGAGKLGIDTKELVEFARIILSVHSDLEGVGLTAAVSTELARCGIACNVIAASRHDHIFVPACAAEEAVERLEQLAKDWGRD
;
A
#
# COMPACT_ATOMS: atom_id res chain seq x y z
N MET A 1 9.05 -4.17 17.54
CA MET A 1 8.10 -3.68 16.51
C MET A 1 8.77 -2.76 15.48
N ILE A 2 8.98 -1.45 15.74
CA ILE A 2 9.54 -0.54 14.70
C ILE A 2 10.99 -0.90 14.34
N ALA A 3 11.84 -1.18 15.34
CA ALA A 3 13.22 -1.60 15.12
C ALA A 3 13.37 -2.94 14.37
N GLU A 4 12.31 -3.75 14.34
CA GLU A 4 12.26 -5.05 13.65
C GLU A 4 11.53 -4.96 12.31
N MET A 5 11.14 -3.75 11.88
CA MET A 5 10.47 -3.54 10.62
C MET A 5 11.40 -3.90 9.46
N ALA A 6 10.99 -4.88 8.66
CA ALA A 6 11.65 -5.27 7.43
C ALA A 6 10.73 -4.91 6.23
N PRO A 7 10.86 -3.69 5.66
CA PRO A 7 10.05 -3.28 4.53
C PRO A 7 10.47 -4.07 3.28
N VAL A 8 9.50 -4.66 2.58
CA VAL A 8 9.74 -5.42 1.34
C VAL A 8 8.97 -4.80 0.19
N LEU A 9 9.70 -4.35 -0.83
CA LEU A 9 9.11 -3.78 -2.04
C LEU A 9 8.56 -4.89 -2.96
N SER A 10 7.29 -4.75 -3.35
CA SER A 10 6.68 -5.61 -4.35
C SER A 10 7.14 -5.21 -5.76
N ARG A 11 7.41 -6.20 -6.62
CA ARG A 11 7.68 -5.99 -8.06
C ARG A 11 6.41 -5.65 -8.86
N THR A 12 5.24 -5.76 -8.26
CA THR A 12 3.97 -5.48 -8.90
C THR A 12 3.58 -4.03 -8.63
N HIS A 13 3.22 -3.31 -9.69
CA HIS A 13 2.60 -2.00 -9.58
C HIS A 13 1.08 -2.14 -9.52
N TYR A 14 0.46 -1.25 -8.77
CA TYR A 14 -0.96 -1.24 -8.48
C TYR A 14 -1.58 0.09 -8.86
N VAL A 15 -2.89 0.07 -9.06
CA VAL A 15 -3.73 1.25 -9.21
C VAL A 15 -4.88 1.18 -8.21
N PHE A 16 -5.35 2.35 -7.79
CA PHE A 16 -6.59 2.52 -7.05
C PHE A 16 -7.64 2.99 -8.05
N ALA A 17 -8.67 2.17 -8.27
CA ALA A 17 -9.74 2.46 -9.21
C ALA A 17 -11.09 2.35 -8.50
N GLU A 18 -12.02 3.24 -8.83
CA GLU A 18 -13.37 3.23 -8.27
C GLU A 18 -14.37 2.58 -9.23
N THR A 19 -15.35 1.87 -8.69
CA THR A 19 -16.48 1.35 -9.44
C THR A 19 -17.80 1.45 -8.68
N LYS A 20 -18.87 1.75 -9.41
CA LYS A 20 -20.27 1.58 -8.97
C LYS A 20 -20.93 0.37 -9.64
N ASP A 21 -20.23 -0.29 -10.55
CA ASP A 21 -20.70 -1.46 -11.28
C ASP A 21 -20.32 -2.76 -10.56
N ASP A 22 -21.33 -3.42 -9.99
CA ASP A 22 -21.18 -4.72 -9.33
C ASP A 22 -20.70 -5.84 -10.27
N ARG A 23 -20.94 -5.73 -11.58
CA ARG A 23 -20.41 -6.68 -12.56
C ARG A 23 -18.91 -6.53 -12.72
N LEU A 24 -18.42 -5.29 -12.78
CA LEU A 24 -16.98 -5.02 -12.78
C LEU A 24 -16.34 -5.50 -11.49
N LEU A 25 -16.94 -5.21 -10.33
CA LEU A 25 -16.46 -5.71 -9.04
C LEU A 25 -16.35 -7.24 -9.04
N THR A 26 -17.39 -7.95 -9.48
CA THR A 26 -17.39 -9.42 -9.54
C THR A 26 -16.25 -9.96 -10.41
N ARG A 27 -16.01 -9.34 -11.57
CA ARG A 27 -14.92 -9.72 -12.48
C ARG A 27 -13.53 -9.37 -11.94
N ALA A 28 -13.46 -8.32 -11.12
CA ALA A 28 -12.22 -7.83 -10.53
C ALA A 28 -11.81 -8.59 -9.26
N PHE A 29 -12.76 -9.23 -8.57
CA PHE A 29 -12.59 -9.78 -7.22
C PHE A 29 -11.35 -10.69 -7.08
N ASP A 30 -11.17 -11.64 -7.99
CA ASP A 30 -10.03 -12.59 -7.93
C ASP A 30 -8.67 -11.95 -8.19
N GLN A 31 -8.65 -10.76 -8.83
CA GLN A 31 -7.43 -10.04 -9.17
C GLN A 31 -7.14 -8.89 -8.19
N ALA A 32 -8.15 -8.44 -7.46
CA ALA A 32 -8.03 -7.33 -6.53
C ALA A 32 -7.15 -7.75 -5.34
N PHE A 33 -6.17 -6.92 -5.02
CA PHE A 33 -5.46 -7.02 -3.76
C PHE A 33 -6.37 -6.63 -2.59
N ALA A 34 -7.15 -5.57 -2.77
CA ALA A 34 -8.11 -5.10 -1.79
C ALA A 34 -9.38 -4.59 -2.49
N VAL A 35 -10.51 -4.78 -1.82
CA VAL A 35 -11.80 -4.21 -2.16
C VAL A 35 -12.29 -3.45 -0.93
N ILE A 36 -12.51 -2.16 -1.08
CA ILE A 36 -12.97 -1.27 -0.01
C ILE A 36 -14.31 -0.71 -0.43
N ARG A 37 -15.36 -1.00 0.35
CA ARG A 37 -16.70 -0.44 0.14
C ARG A 37 -16.76 0.91 0.83
N GLU A 38 -16.89 1.98 0.04
CA GLU A 38 -17.12 3.34 0.53
C GLU A 38 -18.58 3.73 0.26
N ASP A 39 -19.03 4.83 0.86
CA ASP A 39 -20.42 5.28 0.73
C ASP A 39 -20.71 5.74 -0.71
N GLU A 40 -19.71 6.30 -1.38
CA GLU A 40 -19.83 6.85 -2.73
C GLU A 40 -19.60 5.80 -3.83
N ALA A 41 -18.64 4.89 -3.64
CA ALA A 41 -18.23 3.90 -4.63
C ALA A 41 -17.45 2.74 -3.97
N THR A 42 -17.13 1.71 -4.75
CA THR A 42 -16.21 0.66 -4.31
C THR A 42 -14.83 0.94 -4.87
N THR A 43 -13.84 1.12 -3.99
CA THR A 43 -12.44 1.18 -4.36
C THR A 43 -11.88 -0.23 -4.57
N LEU A 44 -11.20 -0.41 -5.70
CA LEU A 44 -10.47 -1.60 -6.11
C LEU A 44 -8.98 -1.29 -6.15
N VAL A 45 -8.18 -2.02 -5.38
CA VAL A 45 -6.72 -1.98 -5.48
C VAL A 45 -6.28 -3.14 -6.34
N LEU A 46 -5.86 -2.85 -7.57
CA LEU A 46 -5.61 -3.86 -8.60
C LEU A 46 -4.16 -3.78 -9.10
N PRO A 47 -3.53 -4.92 -9.43
CA PRO A 47 -2.35 -4.90 -10.28
C PRO A 47 -2.66 -4.15 -11.57
N ILE A 48 -1.77 -3.25 -12.00
CA ILE A 48 -2.04 -2.38 -13.15
C ILE A 48 -2.38 -3.17 -14.44
N VAL A 49 -1.68 -4.29 -14.65
CA VAL A 49 -1.94 -5.20 -15.78
C VAL A 49 -3.32 -5.86 -15.67
N GLY A 50 -3.78 -6.18 -14.46
CA GLY A 50 -5.10 -6.74 -14.20
C GLY A 50 -6.21 -5.72 -14.45
N ALA A 51 -6.02 -4.48 -14.00
CA ALA A 51 -6.94 -3.38 -14.25
C ALA A 51 -7.17 -3.15 -15.76
N GLY A 52 -6.10 -3.10 -16.55
CA GLY A 52 -6.21 -2.94 -18.01
C GLY A 52 -7.00 -4.08 -18.69
N LYS A 53 -6.82 -5.34 -18.25
CA LYS A 53 -7.59 -6.50 -18.77
C LYS A 53 -9.08 -6.44 -18.44
N LEU A 54 -9.45 -5.72 -17.38
CA LEU A 54 -10.83 -5.53 -16.98
C LEU A 54 -11.53 -4.41 -17.77
N GLY A 55 -10.77 -3.66 -18.57
CA GLY A 55 -11.25 -2.51 -19.34
C GLY A 55 -11.21 -1.19 -18.57
N ILE A 56 -10.49 -1.14 -17.44
CA ILE A 56 -10.26 0.10 -16.69
C ILE A 56 -9.16 0.88 -17.42
N ASP A 57 -9.41 2.15 -17.74
CA ASP A 57 -8.38 3.02 -18.32
C ASP A 57 -7.39 3.43 -17.23
N THR A 58 -6.16 2.92 -17.33
CA THR A 58 -5.10 3.17 -16.35
C THR A 58 -4.18 4.33 -16.73
N LYS A 59 -4.36 4.97 -17.89
CA LYS A 59 -3.41 5.98 -18.40
C LYS A 59 -3.32 7.22 -17.52
N GLU A 60 -4.44 7.61 -16.95
CA GLU A 60 -4.55 8.79 -16.08
C GLU A 60 -4.43 8.43 -14.59
N LEU A 61 -4.31 7.14 -14.27
CA LEU A 61 -4.17 6.68 -12.89
C LEU A 61 -2.71 6.72 -12.46
N VAL A 62 -2.49 7.15 -11.22
CA VAL A 62 -1.17 7.09 -10.60
C VAL A 62 -0.81 5.62 -10.34
N GLU A 63 0.38 5.23 -10.76
CA GLU A 63 0.93 3.92 -10.41
C GLU A 63 1.48 3.93 -8.99
N PHE A 64 1.13 2.92 -8.21
CA PHE A 64 1.62 2.73 -6.86
C PHE A 64 2.48 1.48 -6.76
N ALA A 65 3.56 1.56 -5.99
CA ALA A 65 4.29 0.40 -5.54
C ALA A 65 3.85 0.02 -4.12
N ARG A 66 3.76 -1.28 -3.87
CA ARG A 66 3.37 -1.81 -2.56
C ARG A 66 4.60 -2.20 -1.74
N ILE A 67 4.74 -1.63 -0.56
CA ILE A 67 5.72 -2.01 0.46
C ILE A 67 4.99 -2.83 1.52
N ILE A 68 5.52 -4.01 1.83
CA ILE A 68 4.98 -4.90 2.86
C ILE A 68 5.79 -4.70 4.13
N LEU A 69 5.15 -4.33 5.23
CA LEU A 69 5.80 -4.27 6.53
C LEU A 69 5.66 -5.63 7.21
N SER A 70 6.72 -6.42 7.16
CA SER A 70 6.77 -7.71 7.84
C SER A 70 7.13 -7.49 9.30
N VAL A 71 6.13 -7.19 10.13
CA VAL A 71 6.29 -7.13 11.58
C VAL A 71 5.39 -8.20 12.20
N HIS A 72 5.89 -8.94 13.20
CA HIS A 72 5.04 -9.74 14.07
C HIS A 72 4.26 -8.81 15.01
N SER A 73 3.46 -7.91 14.46
CA SER A 73 2.60 -7.02 15.22
C SER A 73 1.23 -7.65 15.34
N ASP A 74 0.78 -7.88 16.58
CA ASP A 74 -0.65 -7.97 16.84
C ASP A 74 -1.34 -6.71 16.29
N LEU A 75 -2.56 -6.84 15.78
CA LEU A 75 -3.38 -5.73 15.24
C LEU A 75 -3.60 -4.58 16.26
N GLU A 76 -3.24 -4.80 17.52
CA GLU A 76 -3.31 -3.83 18.62
C GLU A 76 -2.01 -3.02 18.80
N GLY A 77 -1.01 -3.21 17.93
CA GLY A 77 0.26 -2.51 17.95
C GLY A 77 0.11 -1.00 17.81
N VAL A 78 0.37 -0.24 18.88
CA VAL A 78 0.35 1.22 18.85
C VAL A 78 1.68 1.77 18.33
N GLY A 79 1.61 2.68 17.36
CA GLY A 79 2.74 3.54 16.96
C GLY A 79 3.40 3.20 15.63
N LEU A 80 3.25 1.98 15.09
CA LEU A 80 3.87 1.62 13.80
C LEU A 80 3.36 2.50 12.66
N THR A 81 2.04 2.57 12.47
CA THR A 81 1.41 3.40 11.42
C THR A 81 1.80 4.87 11.56
N ALA A 82 1.86 5.39 12.79
CA ALA A 82 2.24 6.77 13.06
C ALA A 82 3.71 7.05 12.68
N ALA A 83 4.64 6.17 13.07
CA ALA A 83 6.05 6.31 12.77
C ALA A 83 6.33 6.25 11.25
N VAL A 84 5.73 5.26 10.59
CA VAL A 84 5.86 5.05 9.13
C VAL A 84 5.31 6.23 8.35
N SER A 85 4.06 6.64 8.64
CA SER A 85 3.43 7.75 7.93
C SER A 85 4.14 9.08 8.18
N THR A 86 4.63 9.32 9.40
CA THR A 86 5.43 10.51 9.73
C THR A 86 6.73 10.54 8.93
N GLU A 87 7.46 9.43 8.87
CA GLU A 87 8.74 9.38 8.16
C GLU A 87 8.55 9.62 6.65
N LEU A 88 7.58 8.96 6.02
CA LEU A 88 7.30 9.18 4.60
C LEU A 88 6.78 10.60 4.31
N ALA A 89 5.95 11.16 5.19
CA ALA A 89 5.48 12.53 5.05
C ALA A 89 6.62 13.56 5.13
N ARG A 90 7.65 13.33 5.96
CA ARG A 90 8.84 14.21 6.03
C ARG A 90 9.63 14.25 4.72
N CYS A 91 9.53 13.21 3.91
CA CYS A 91 10.12 13.14 2.57
C CYS A 91 9.15 13.60 1.45
N GLY A 92 7.94 14.02 1.79
CA GLY A 92 6.91 14.37 0.80
C GLY A 92 6.35 13.16 0.05
N ILE A 93 6.49 11.94 0.61
CA ILE A 93 6.01 10.70 0.02
C ILE A 93 4.62 10.37 0.58
N ALA A 94 3.64 10.18 -0.31
CA ALA A 94 2.31 9.74 0.10
C ALA A 94 2.37 8.32 0.70
N CYS A 95 1.66 8.10 1.80
CA CYS A 95 1.67 6.85 2.57
C CYS A 95 0.24 6.30 2.69
N ASN A 96 -0.22 5.53 1.69
CA ASN A 96 -1.56 4.95 1.68
C ASN A 96 -1.52 3.56 2.34
N VAL A 97 -1.95 3.47 3.60
CA VAL A 97 -1.85 2.25 4.40
C VAL A 97 -3.12 1.41 4.27
N ILE A 98 -2.95 0.11 4.04
CA ILE A 98 -3.98 -0.92 4.17
C ILE A 98 -3.48 -1.93 5.21
N ALA A 99 -4.07 -1.88 6.41
CA ALA A 99 -3.79 -2.85 7.46
C ALA A 99 -4.49 -4.18 7.14
N ALA A 100 -3.76 -5.29 7.22
CA ALA A 100 -4.30 -6.63 7.04
C ALA A 100 -3.94 -7.53 8.23
N SER A 101 -4.64 -8.66 8.37
CA SER A 101 -4.48 -9.58 9.51
C SER A 101 -3.04 -10.10 9.72
N ARG A 102 -2.17 -10.03 8.72
CA ARG A 102 -0.79 -10.52 8.81
C ARG A 102 0.25 -9.42 8.74
N HIS A 103 0.04 -8.45 7.86
CA HIS A 103 1.02 -7.43 7.53
C HIS A 103 0.30 -6.13 7.20
N ASP A 104 0.94 -5.01 7.50
CA ASP A 104 0.54 -3.74 6.93
C ASP A 104 1.11 -3.59 5.51
N HIS A 105 0.29 -3.05 4.62
CA HIS A 105 0.65 -2.79 3.24
C HIS A 105 0.60 -1.29 2.99
N ILE A 106 1.72 -0.73 2.54
CA ILE A 106 1.82 0.70 2.23
C ILE A 106 1.91 0.83 0.72
N PHE A 107 1.07 1.68 0.15
CA PHE A 107 1.11 2.05 -1.24
C PHE A 107 1.67 3.47 -1.37
N VAL A 108 2.82 3.56 -2.03
CA VAL A 108 3.51 4.82 -2.33
C VAL A 108 3.53 5.02 -3.86
N PRO A 109 3.61 6.26 -4.37
CA PRO A 109 3.80 6.49 -5.80
C PRO A 109 5.00 5.69 -6.31
N ALA A 110 4.86 5.00 -7.45
CA ALA A 110 5.88 4.06 -7.94
C ALA A 110 7.24 4.74 -8.18
N CYS A 111 7.24 6.03 -8.54
CA CYS A 111 8.46 6.82 -8.72
C CYS A 111 9.25 7.09 -7.42
N ALA A 112 8.62 6.97 -6.25
CA ALA A 112 9.22 7.19 -4.94
C ALA A 112 9.45 5.88 -4.17
N ALA A 113 9.26 4.72 -4.83
CA ALA A 113 9.21 3.42 -4.17
C ALA A 113 10.53 3.02 -3.50
N GLU A 114 11.65 3.20 -4.20
CA GLU A 114 12.97 2.86 -3.68
C GLU A 114 13.36 3.78 -2.53
N GLU A 115 13.16 5.09 -2.69
CA GLU A 115 13.38 6.08 -1.62
C GLU A 115 12.55 5.73 -0.38
N ALA A 116 11.26 5.43 -0.54
CA ALA A 116 10.39 5.05 0.58
C ALA A 116 10.94 3.84 1.36
N VAL A 117 11.45 2.82 0.66
CA VAL A 117 12.06 1.65 1.32
C VAL A 117 13.31 2.06 2.10
N GLU A 118 14.21 2.83 1.49
CA GLU A 118 15.43 3.31 2.15
C GLU A 118 15.13 4.10 3.42
N ARG A 119 14.12 4.99 3.38
CA ARG A 119 13.69 5.78 4.55
C ARG A 119 13.13 4.89 5.66
N LEU A 120 12.32 3.89 5.32
CA LEU A 120 11.76 2.96 6.29
C LEU A 120 12.83 2.04 6.90
N GLU A 121 13.79 1.57 6.12
CA GLU A 121 14.95 0.83 6.65
C GLU A 121 15.79 1.68 7.59
N GLN A 122 15.98 2.97 7.28
CA GLN A 122 16.71 3.90 8.14
C GLN A 122 15.96 4.13 9.45
N LEU A 123 14.65 4.35 9.39
CA LEU A 123 13.79 4.50 10.57
C LEU A 123 13.91 3.29 11.52
N ALA A 124 13.90 2.06 10.98
CA ALA A 124 14.07 0.85 11.78
C ALA A 124 15.43 0.79 12.47
N LYS A 125 16.51 1.19 11.77
CA LYS A 125 17.88 1.24 12.33
C LYS A 125 18.02 2.28 13.43
N ASP A 126 17.42 3.46 13.26
CA ASP A 126 17.50 4.54 14.23
C ASP A 126 16.79 4.16 15.54
N TRP A 127 15.62 3.49 15.43
CA TRP A 127 14.88 3.01 16.60
C TRP A 127 15.58 1.88 17.37
N GLY A 128 16.43 1.10 16.70
CA GLY A 128 17.19 0.02 17.35
C GLY A 128 18.44 0.49 18.11
N ARG A 129 18.74 1.79 18.09
CA ARG A 129 19.90 2.41 18.75
C ARG A 129 19.55 3.15 20.04
N ASP A 130 18.27 3.39 20.27
CA ASP A 130 17.69 3.95 21.50
C ASP A 130 17.38 2.84 22.53
#